data_AF-A0A2N2M9Y5-F1
#
_entry.id   AF-A0A2N2M9Y5-F1
#
_cell.length_a   1.000
_cell.length_b   1.000
_cell.length_c   1.000
_cell.angle_alpha   90.00
_cell.angle_beta   90.00
_cell.angle_gamma   90.00
#
_symmetry.space_group_name_H-M   'P 1'
#
loop_
_entity.id
_entity.type
_entity.pdbx_description
1 polymer ?
#
loop_
_entity_poly.entity_id
_entity_poly.type
_entity_poly.pdbx_seq_one_letter_code
_entity_poly.pdbx_strand_id
1 'polypeptide(L)' 'MTDKQPKAIAQKEWPVVVYVGMIGTGFLGYMIGRIALDGYSHPIYWASGLLGAVAGFFVGWFWYRWRGDVI' A
#
# COMPACT_ATOMS: atom_id res chain seq x y z
N MET A 1 10.56 46.11 -3.33
CA MET A 1 10.01 45.15 -2.36
C MET A 1 9.91 43.82 -3.09
N THR A 2 10.84 42.90 -2.84
CA THR A 2 10.86 41.59 -3.52
C THR A 2 10.03 40.63 -2.70
N ASP A 3 8.80 40.36 -3.14
CA ASP A 3 7.93 39.36 -2.52
C ASP A 3 8.59 37.99 -2.62
N LYS A 4 9.05 37.45 -1.49
CA LYS A 4 9.53 36.07 -1.42
C LYS A 4 8.30 35.18 -1.45
N GLN A 5 7.99 34.65 -2.63
CA GLN A 5 6.94 33.64 -2.82
C GLN A 5 7.15 32.51 -1.79
N PRO A 6 6.14 32.19 -0.96
CA PRO A 6 6.26 31.11 0.01
C PRO A 6 6.49 29.80 -0.73
N LYS A 7 7.62 29.13 -0.43
CA LYS A 7 7.93 27.80 -0.96
C LYS A 7 6.85 26.85 -0.47
N ALA A 8 6.05 26.30 -1.38
CA ALA A 8 5.08 25.27 -1.05
C ALA A 8 5.82 24.13 -0.32
N ILE A 9 5.40 23.83 0.91
CA ILE A 9 5.95 22.72 1.67
C ILE A 9 5.41 21.46 0.99
N ALA A 10 6.22 20.82 0.15
CA ALA A 10 5.87 19.53 -0.41
C ALA A 10 5.68 18.56 0.77
N GLN A 11 4.44 18.09 0.98
CA GLN A 11 4.18 17.06 1.97
C GLN A 11 5.03 15.84 1.59
N LYS A 12 5.76 15.32 2.57
CA LYS A 12 6.59 14.13 2.39
C LYS A 12 5.67 12.92 2.29
N GLU A 13 5.14 12.69 1.10
CA GLU A 13 4.35 11.51 0.80
C GLU A 13 5.26 10.29 0.68
N TRP A 14 4.71 9.12 0.98
CA TRP A 14 5.39 7.86 0.70
C TRP A 14 5.45 7.63 -0.81
N PRO A 15 6.45 6.87 -1.30
CA PRO A 15 6.55 6.55 -2.71
C PRO A 15 5.28 5.86 -3.23
N VAL A 16 4.86 6.18 -4.45
CA VAL A 16 3.61 5.65 -5.04
C VAL A 16 3.63 4.13 -5.10
N VAL A 17 4.78 3.54 -5.38
CA VAL A 17 4.95 2.08 -5.41
C VAL A 17 4.59 1.40 -4.09
N VAL A 18 4.69 2.09 -2.95
CA VAL A 18 4.27 1.55 -1.65
C VAL A 18 2.75 1.43 -1.60
N TYR A 19 2.02 2.46 -2.03
CA TYR A 19 0.56 2.42 -2.09
C TYR A 19 0.06 1.37 -3.09
N VAL A 20 0.69 1.28 -4.26
CA VAL A 20 0.38 0.25 -5.27
C VAL A 20 0.59 -1.15 -4.69
N GLY A 21 1.71 -1.36 -3.99
CA GLY A 21 2.00 -2.62 -3.30
C GLY A 21 0.93 -2.97 -2.27
N MET A 22 0.56 -2.03 -1.38
CA MET A 22 -0.47 -2.23 -0.37
C MET A 22 -1.84 -2.56 -0.96
N ILE A 23 -2.28 -1.80 -1.97
CA ILE A 23 -3.60 -2.00 -2.60
C ILE A 23 -3.64 -3.34 -3.33
N GLY A 24 -2.62 -3.63 -4.15
CA GLY A 24 -2.58 -4.84 -4.97
C GLY A 24 -2.56 -6.11 -4.11
N THR A 25 -1.64 -6.18 -3.15
CA THR A 25 -1.52 -7.34 -2.26
C THR A 25 -2.64 -7.43 -1.23
N GLY A 26 -3.20 -6.30 -0.77
CA GLY A 26 -4.37 -6.30 0.11
C GLY A 26 -5.61 -6.85 -0.58
N PHE A 27 -5.84 -6.44 -1.83
CA PHE A 27 -6.93 -7.00 -2.63
C PHE A 27 -6.72 -8.48 -2.94
N LEU A 28 -5.49 -8.87 -3.29
CA LEU A 28 -5.14 -10.27 -3.52
C LEU A 28 -5.32 -11.11 -2.25
N GLY A 29 -4.88 -10.62 -1.10
CA GLY A 29 -5.04 -11.27 0.21
C GLY A 29 -6.51 -11.44 0.59
N TYR A 30 -7.34 -10.44 0.31
CA TYR A 30 -8.79 -10.53 0.49
C TYR A 30 -9.40 -11.60 -0.42
N MET A 31 -9.04 -11.63 -1.72
CA MET A 31 -9.53 -12.62 -2.67
C MET A 31 -9.14 -14.04 -2.25
N ILE A 32 -7.88 -14.25 -1.88
CA ILE A 32 -7.39 -15.53 -1.36
C ILE A 32 -8.13 -15.91 -0.08
N GLY A 33 -8.30 -14.97 0.86
CA GLY A 33 -9.06 -15.18 2.08
C GLY A 33 -10.51 -15.56 1.80
N ARG A 34 -11.15 -14.92 0.82
CA ARG A 34 -12.53 -15.20 0.45
C ARG A 34 -12.70 -16.60 -0.13
N ILE A 35 -11.73 -17.08 -0.91
CA ILE A 35 -11.77 -18.43 -1.50
C ILE A 35 -11.41 -19.49 -0.46
N ALA A 36 -10.33 -19.27 0.31
CA ALA A 36 -9.79 -20.27 1.23
C ALA A 36 -10.56 -20.35 2.57
N LEU A 37 -11.19 -19.24 2.98
CA LEU A 37 -11.85 -19.10 4.29
C LEU A 37 -13.36 -18.82 4.12
N ASP A 38 -13.96 -19.19 3.00
CA ASP A 38 -15.39 -18.90 2.71
C ASP A 38 -16.33 -19.51 3.76
N GLY A 39 -15.96 -20.65 4.35
CA GLY A 39 -16.72 -21.32 5.41
C GLY A 39 -16.56 -20.71 6.81
N TYR A 40 -15.70 -19.69 6.96
CA TYR A 40 -15.46 -19.00 8.23
C TYR A 40 -16.24 -17.69 8.33
N SER A 41 -16.37 -17.17 9.55
CA SER A 41 -17.10 -15.93 9.81
C SER A 41 -16.50 -14.76 9.04
N HIS A 42 -17.38 -13.84 8.63
CA HIS A 42 -17.03 -12.68 7.80
C HIS A 42 -15.76 -11.92 8.21
N PRO A 43 -15.43 -11.72 9.51
CA PRO A 43 -14.21 -11.02 9.91
C PRO A 43 -12.89 -11.63 9.42
N ILE A 44 -12.87 -12.94 9.16
CA ILE A 44 -11.61 -13.68 8.95
C ILE A 44 -11.02 -13.42 7.55
N TYR A 45 -11.82 -13.41 6.48
CA TYR A 45 -11.28 -13.10 5.15
C TYR A 45 -10.94 -11.61 4.98
N TRP A 46 -11.56 -10.71 5.76
CA TRP A 46 -11.14 -9.31 5.86
C TRP A 46 -9.74 -9.19 6.47
N ALA A 47 -9.44 -10.00 7.49
CA ALA A 47 -8.10 -10.04 8.10
C ALA A 47 -7.03 -10.47 7.08
N SER A 48 -7.34 -11.41 6.18
CA SER A 48 -6.43 -11.78 5.08
C SER A 48 -6.12 -10.61 4.14
N GLY A 49 -7.10 -9.75 3.87
CA GLY A 49 -6.88 -8.52 3.11
C GLY A 49 -5.98 -7.52 3.84
N LEU A 50 -6.16 -7.36 5.15
CA LEU A 50 -5.30 -6.51 5.96
C LEU A 50 -3.86 -7.04 6.02
N LEU A 51 -3.68 -8.34 6.22
CA LEU A 51 -2.37 -8.99 6.18
C LEU A 51 -1.72 -8.86 4.80
N GLY A 52 -2.51 -8.98 3.74
CA GLY A 52 -2.09 -8.70 2.38
C GLY A 52 -1.54 -7.28 2.25
N ALA A 53 -2.29 -6.26 2.70
CA ALA A 53 -1.86 -4.87 2.59
C ALA A 53 -0.57 -4.58 3.38
N VAL A 54 -0.42 -5.17 4.58
CA VAL A 54 0.80 -5.09 5.38
C VAL A 54 1.98 -5.72 4.62
N ALA A 55 1.80 -6.90 4.02
CA ALA A 55 2.81 -7.51 3.16
C ALA A 55 3.16 -6.61 1.96
N GLY A 56 2.15 -5.99 1.34
CA GLY A 56 2.30 -5.02 0.25
C GLY A 56 3.13 -3.81 0.57
N PHE A 57 3.00 -3.29 1.79
CA PHE A 57 3.84 -2.20 2.27
C PHE A 57 5.32 -2.61 2.22
N PHE A 58 5.68 -3.79 2.75
CA PHE A 58 7.05 -4.27 2.73
C PHE A 58 7.55 -4.56 1.31
N VAL A 59 6.70 -5.15 0.46
CA VAL A 59 7.02 -5.39 -0.95
C VAL A 59 7.29 -4.09 -1.69
N GLY A 60 6.40 -3.10 -1.55
CA GLY A 60 6.54 -1.79 -2.20
C GLY A 60 7.74 -1.00 -1.66
N TRP A 61 7.99 -1.06 -0.36
CA TRP A 61 9.18 -0.45 0.26
C TRP A 61 10.48 -1.06 -0.28
N PHE A 62 10.54 -2.38 -0.34
CA PHE A 62 11.72 -3.10 -0.82
C PHE A 62 11.94 -2.86 -2.32
N TRP A 63 10.86 -2.84 -3.10
CA TRP A 63 10.91 -2.45 -4.50
C TRP A 63 11.47 -1.03 -4.67
N TYR A 64 10.92 -0.07 -3.94
CA TYR A 64 11.38 1.31 -3.95
C TYR A 64 12.88 1.41 -3.67
N ARG A 65 13.36 0.63 -2.69
CA ARG A 65 14.77 0.62 -2.30
C ARG A 65 15.72 0.11 -3.40
N TRP A 66 15.23 -0.70 -4.33
CA TRP A 66 16.02 -1.34 -5.39
C TRP A 66 15.82 -0.74 -6.77
N ARG A 67 14.61 -0.30 -7.09
CA ARG A 67 14.20 0.10 -8.44
C ARG A 67 13.73 1.55 -8.51
N GLY A 68 13.52 2.21 -7.37
CA GLY A 68 12.95 3.55 -7.30
C GLY A 68 11.41 3.54 -7.32
N ASP A 69 10.83 4.73 -7.45
CA ASP A 69 9.36 4.88 -7.55
C ASP A 69 8.87 4.55 -8.97
N VAL A 70 7.54 4.49 -9.14
CA VAL A 70 6.89 4.11 -10.41
C VAL A 70 6.37 5.33 -11.21
N ILE A 71 6.69 6.56 -10.76
CA ILE A 71 6.37 7.82 -11.47
C ILE A 71 7.57 8.30 -12.30
#